data_AF-A0A9X3NAM6-F1
#
_entry.id   AF-A0A9X3NAM6-F1
#
_cell.length_a   1.000
_cell.length_b   1.000
_cell.length_c   1.000
_cell.angle_alpha   90.00
_cell.angle_beta   90.00
_cell.angle_gamma   90.00
#
_symmetry.space_group_name_H-M   'P 1'
#
loop_
_entity.id
_entity.type
_entity.pdbx_description
1 polymer ?
#
loop_
_entity_poly.entity_id
_entity_poly.type
_entity_poly.pdbx_seq_one_letter_code
_entity_poly.pdbx_strand_id
1 'polypeptide(L)'
;MALPAFLNQREKAQDSTAKSDVRTAQTAMETFYTDNQTYAGVTATGATGSLESIEPALKNAYKLTIKSGDATTYEISTESKGSNKVVFSIKNTAGTVTRTCLPVGKGGCPASGTW
;
A
#
# COMPACT_ATOMS: atom_id res chain seq x y z
N MET A 1 -28.60 -20.06 -5.67
CA MET A 1 -27.16 -20.38 -5.52
C MET A 1 -26.37 -19.06 -5.57
N ALA A 2 -25.71 -18.67 -4.48
CA ALA A 2 -25.00 -17.38 -4.35
C ALA A 2 -23.47 -17.55 -4.20
N LEU A 3 -22.95 -18.78 -4.29
CA LEU A 3 -21.52 -19.07 -4.17
C LEU A 3 -20.63 -18.26 -5.14
N PRO A 4 -21.00 -18.03 -6.42
CA PRO A 4 -20.18 -17.22 -7.31
C PRO A 4 -20.12 -15.74 -6.89
N ALA A 5 -21.24 -15.20 -6.39
CA ALA A 5 -21.29 -13.81 -5.92
C ALA A 5 -20.46 -13.63 -4.64
N PHE A 6 -20.50 -14.58 -3.70
CA PHE A 6 -19.72 -14.51 -2.46
C PHE A 6 -18.21 -14.53 -2.70
N LEU A 7 -17.73 -15.33 -3.66
CA LEU A 7 -16.30 -15.36 -4.03
C LEU A 7 -15.86 -14.00 -4.60
N ASN A 8 -16.63 -13.42 -5.51
CA ASN A 8 -16.33 -12.10 -6.06
C ASN A 8 -16.37 -10.99 -5.00
N GLN A 9 -17.33 -11.02 -4.07
CA GLN A 9 -17.39 -10.05 -2.96
C GLN A 9 -16.20 -10.20 -2.01
N ARG A 10 -15.76 -11.43 -1.74
CA ARG A 10 -14.56 -11.69 -0.92
C ARG A 10 -13.31 -11.12 -1.60
N GLU A 11 -13.14 -11.32 -2.91
CA GLU A 11 -11.98 -10.76 -3.64
C GLU A 11 -11.97 -9.22 -3.57
N LYS A 12 -13.12 -8.59 -3.84
CA LYS A 12 -13.26 -7.12 -3.73
C LYS A 12 -12.96 -6.61 -2.32
N ALA A 13 -13.37 -7.34 -1.29
CA ALA A 13 -13.06 -7.00 0.09
C ALA A 13 -11.54 -7.04 0.36
N GLN A 14 -10.84 -8.09 -0.11
CA GLN A 14 -9.38 -8.17 0.05
C GLN A 14 -8.65 -7.05 -0.70
N ASP A 15 -9.10 -6.72 -1.91
CA ASP A 15 -8.54 -5.60 -2.67
C ASP A 15 -8.78 -4.26 -1.96
N SER A 16 -9.97 -4.07 -1.38
CA SER A 16 -10.27 -2.89 -0.57
C SER A 16 -9.40 -2.79 0.68
N THR A 17 -9.12 -3.91 1.35
CA THR A 17 -8.21 -3.96 2.50
C THR A 17 -6.81 -3.54 2.08
N ALA A 18 -6.24 -4.12 1.01
CA ALA A 18 -4.90 -3.75 0.54
C ALA A 18 -4.79 -2.27 0.16
N LYS A 19 -5.81 -1.72 -0.52
CA LYS A 19 -5.92 -0.28 -0.81
C LYS A 19 -5.96 0.59 0.45
N SER A 20 -6.62 0.12 1.51
CA SER A 20 -6.65 0.81 2.80
C SER A 20 -5.27 0.76 3.45
N ASP A 21 -4.65 -0.42 3.50
CA ASP A 21 -3.34 -0.62 4.13
C ASP A 21 -2.26 0.25 3.49
N VAL A 22 -2.21 0.36 2.16
CA VAL A 22 -1.23 1.22 1.49
C VAL A 22 -1.50 2.71 1.71
N ARG A 23 -2.76 3.14 1.92
CA ARG A 23 -3.07 4.53 2.31
C ARG A 23 -2.69 4.80 3.75
N THR A 24 -2.92 3.85 4.65
CA THR A 24 -2.45 3.91 6.04
C THR A 24 -0.93 4.01 6.08
N ALA A 25 -0.22 3.22 5.26
CA ALA A 25 1.23 3.33 5.11
C ALA A 25 1.65 4.69 4.56
N GLN A 26 0.90 5.27 3.62
CA GLN A 26 1.17 6.63 3.12
C GLN A 26 1.11 7.65 4.25
N THR A 27 0.06 7.62 5.07
CA THR A 27 -0.07 8.51 6.23
C THR A 27 1.10 8.33 7.20
N ALA A 28 1.50 7.09 7.47
CA ALA A 28 2.65 6.80 8.33
C ALA A 28 3.98 7.32 7.75
N MET A 29 4.15 7.31 6.41
CA MET A 29 5.29 7.93 5.75
C MET A 29 5.31 9.46 5.96
N GLU A 30 4.16 10.13 5.91
CA GLU A 30 4.09 11.58 6.18
C GLU A 30 4.38 11.92 7.64
N THR A 31 3.96 11.07 8.58
CA THR A 31 4.35 11.19 9.99
C THR A 31 5.86 11.02 10.15
N PHE A 32 6.46 9.99 9.53
CA PHE A 32 7.91 9.79 9.54
C PHE A 32 8.65 11.04 9.03
N TYR A 33 8.18 11.64 7.93
CA TYR A 33 8.78 12.85 7.39
C TYR A 33 8.67 14.04 8.34
N THR A 34 7.56 14.17 9.08
CA THR A 34 7.39 15.25 10.06
C THR A 34 8.49 15.20 11.13
N ASP A 35 8.83 14.00 11.60
CA ASP A 35 9.85 13.80 12.62
C ASP A 35 11.29 13.87 12.08
N ASN A 36 11.53 13.44 10.85
CA ASN A 36 12.89 13.23 10.30
C ASN A 36 13.29 14.23 9.20
N GLN A 37 12.33 14.98 8.64
CA GLN A 37 12.50 15.88 7.48
C GLN A 37 13.08 15.16 6.23
N THR A 38 12.85 13.86 6.11
CA THR A 38 13.30 13.00 5.01
C THR A 38 12.45 11.74 4.94
N TYR A 39 12.26 11.16 3.74
CA TYR A 39 11.73 9.79 3.59
C TYR A 39 12.83 8.72 3.46
N ALA A 40 14.10 9.13 3.43
CA ALA A 40 15.22 8.21 3.30
C ALA A 40 15.37 7.35 4.57
N GLY A 41 15.73 6.08 4.39
CA GLY A 41 16.04 5.16 5.50
C GLY A 41 14.83 4.60 6.26
N VAL A 42 13.60 4.98 5.90
CA VAL A 42 12.40 4.38 6.48
C VAL A 42 12.29 2.90 6.12
N THR A 43 11.94 2.07 7.11
CA THR A 43 11.72 0.62 6.94
C THR A 43 10.27 0.26 7.26
N ALA A 44 9.81 -0.87 6.72
CA ALA A 44 8.46 -1.36 7.02
C ALA A 44 8.36 -1.83 8.48
N THR A 45 9.36 -2.58 8.95
CA THR A 45 9.34 -3.29 10.24
C THR A 45 10.67 -3.16 11.00
N GLY A 46 10.67 -3.59 12.25
CA GLY A 46 11.88 -4.03 12.98
C GLY A 46 12.80 -2.93 13.55
N ALA A 47 12.59 -1.66 13.22
CA ALA A 47 13.38 -0.54 13.74
C ALA A 47 12.50 0.49 14.46
N THR A 48 13.06 1.21 15.43
CA THR A 48 12.45 2.42 15.98
C THR A 48 12.29 3.44 14.84
N GLY A 49 11.06 3.94 14.64
CA GLY A 49 10.73 4.80 13.48
C GLY A 49 10.36 4.05 12.20
N SER A 50 10.27 2.72 12.22
CA SER A 50 9.64 1.96 11.13
C SER A 50 8.14 2.28 11.02
N LEU A 51 7.53 2.03 9.85
CA LEU A 51 6.10 2.29 9.66
C LEU A 51 5.22 1.52 10.64
N GLU A 52 5.55 0.28 11.01
CA GLU A 52 4.81 -0.47 12.04
C GLU A 52 4.94 0.12 13.46
N SER A 53 6.02 0.85 13.74
CA SER A 53 6.19 1.57 15.00
C SER A 53 5.34 2.84 15.04
N ILE A 54 5.18 3.50 13.90
CA ILE A 54 4.36 4.71 13.73
C ILE A 54 2.87 4.35 13.70
N GLU A 55 2.53 3.30 12.95
CA GLU A 55 1.17 2.82 12.74
C GLU A 55 1.09 1.29 12.89
N PRO A 56 0.79 0.79 14.11
CA PRO A 56 0.77 -0.63 14.41
C PRO A 56 -0.23 -1.46 13.59
N ALA A 57 -1.27 -0.85 13.01
CA ALA A 57 -2.21 -1.56 12.14
C ALA A 57 -1.52 -2.15 10.90
N LEU A 58 -0.39 -1.58 10.47
CA LEU A 58 0.39 -2.05 9.31
C LEU A 58 1.01 -3.43 9.51
N LYS A 59 1.09 -3.95 10.74
CA LYS A 59 1.46 -5.34 11.01
C LYS A 59 0.54 -6.35 10.33
N ASN A 60 -0.70 -5.93 10.01
CA ASN A 60 -1.68 -6.76 9.33
C ASN A 60 -1.65 -6.61 7.81
N ALA A 61 -0.91 -5.61 7.29
CA ALA A 61 -0.78 -5.35 5.87
C ALA A 61 -0.07 -6.53 5.19
N TYR A 62 -0.65 -7.04 4.12
CA TYR A 62 -0.09 -8.19 3.43
C TYR A 62 1.00 -7.78 2.46
N LYS A 63 2.20 -8.31 2.68
CA LYS A 63 3.40 -8.01 1.89
C LYS A 63 3.58 -6.50 1.66
N LEU A 64 3.52 -5.73 2.74
CA LEU A 64 3.89 -4.32 2.71
C LEU A 64 5.36 -4.21 2.30
N THR A 65 5.63 -3.45 1.24
CA THR A 65 6.98 -3.12 0.81
C THR A 65 7.15 -1.62 0.74
N ILE A 66 8.37 -1.19 1.04
CA ILE A 66 8.79 0.20 0.91
C ILE A 66 10.02 0.20 0.02
N LYS A 67 9.96 0.99 -1.04
CA LYS A 67 11.11 1.41 -1.81
C LYS A 67 11.41 2.84 -1.38
N SER A 68 12.32 2.95 -0.41
CA SER A 68 12.80 4.25 0.05
C SER A 68 13.50 4.96 -1.11
N GLY A 69 13.17 6.24 -1.27
CA GLY A 69 13.85 7.12 -2.20
C GLY A 69 14.84 7.99 -1.46
N ASP A 70 14.78 9.29 -1.75
CA ASP A 70 15.56 10.34 -1.11
C ASP A 70 14.75 11.10 -0.04
N ALA A 71 15.15 12.33 0.25
CA ALA A 71 14.43 13.19 1.20
C ALA A 71 12.97 13.43 0.82
N THR A 72 12.60 13.38 -0.46
CA THR A 72 11.29 13.82 -0.95
C THR A 72 10.52 12.77 -1.73
N THR A 73 11.10 11.57 -1.89
CA THR A 73 10.55 10.52 -2.74
C THR A 73 10.42 9.19 -2.02
N TYR A 74 9.35 8.47 -2.33
CA TYR A 74 9.14 7.11 -1.87
C TYR A 74 8.17 6.36 -2.77
N GLU A 75 8.20 5.03 -2.69
CA GLU A 75 7.14 4.19 -3.20
C GLU A 75 6.81 3.11 -2.16
N ILE A 76 5.53 2.95 -1.86
CA ILE A 76 5.01 1.94 -0.96
C ILE A 76 4.01 1.07 -1.70
N SER A 77 3.97 -0.22 -1.38
CA SER A 77 2.97 -1.11 -1.97
C SER A 77 2.53 -2.22 -1.02
N THR A 78 1.31 -2.70 -1.22
CA THR A 78 0.74 -3.86 -0.52
C THR A 78 0.10 -4.81 -1.52
N GLU A 79 0.13 -6.12 -1.22
CA GLU A 79 -0.54 -7.13 -2.04
C GLU A 79 -1.91 -7.46 -1.47
N SER A 80 -2.91 -7.64 -2.33
CA SER A 80 -4.20 -8.20 -1.95
C SER A 80 -4.08 -9.69 -1.64
N LYS A 81 -4.71 -10.13 -0.54
CA LYS A 81 -4.84 -11.56 -0.24
C LYS A 81 -5.78 -12.30 -1.20
N GLY A 82 -6.51 -11.58 -2.06
CA GLY A 82 -7.36 -12.15 -3.09
C GLY A 82 -6.62 -13.06 -4.08
N SER A 83 -7.36 -13.84 -4.85
CA SER A 83 -6.77 -14.82 -5.80
C SER A 83 -5.99 -14.14 -6.93
N ASN A 84 -6.39 -12.93 -7.31
CA ASN A 84 -5.76 -12.14 -8.36
C ASN A 84 -4.41 -11.50 -7.93
N LYS A 85 -4.06 -11.55 -6.64
CA LYS A 85 -2.80 -11.04 -6.07
C LYS A 85 -2.44 -9.63 -6.55
N VAL A 86 -3.46 -8.76 -6.59
CA VAL A 86 -3.28 -7.39 -7.06
C VAL A 86 -2.40 -6.63 -6.07
N VAL A 87 -1.32 -6.04 -6.57
CA VAL A 87 -0.46 -5.14 -5.81
C VAL A 87 -0.96 -3.71 -6.02
N PHE A 88 -1.20 -2.99 -4.94
CA PHE A 88 -1.58 -1.59 -4.94
C PHE A 88 -0.40 -0.76 -4.43
N SER A 89 0.03 0.21 -5.23
CA SER A 89 1.18 1.06 -4.96
C SER A 89 0.78 2.53 -4.86
N ILE A 90 1.48 3.26 -4.00
CA ILE A 90 1.47 4.72 -3.93
C ILE A 90 2.91 5.19 -4.05
N LYS A 91 3.17 6.06 -5.02
CA LYS A 91 4.48 6.67 -5.25
C LYS A 91 4.37 8.18 -5.06
N ASN A 92 5.25 8.73 -4.22
CA ASN A 92 5.45 10.17 -4.08
C ASN A 92 6.74 10.55 -4.81
N THR A 93 6.62 11.48 -5.75
CA THR A 93 7.74 12.06 -6.49
C THR A 93 7.81 13.55 -6.15
N ALA A 94 8.39 13.89 -4.99
CA ALA A 94 8.55 15.25 -4.50
C ALA A 94 7.24 16.06 -4.47
N GLY A 95 6.21 15.51 -3.84
CA GLY A 95 4.88 16.11 -3.70
C GLY A 95 3.87 15.65 -4.75
N THR A 96 4.32 15.04 -5.85
CA THR A 96 3.41 14.43 -6.83
C THR A 96 3.10 12.99 -6.42
N VAL A 97 1.88 12.74 -5.97
CA VAL A 97 1.42 11.40 -5.53
C VAL A 97 0.66 10.70 -6.64
N THR A 98 1.14 9.51 -7.05
CA THR A 98 0.49 8.63 -8.03
C THR A 98 0.08 7.31 -7.41
N ARG A 99 -1.08 6.79 -7.80
CA ARG A 99 -1.62 5.50 -7.34
C ARG A 99 -1.73 4.53 -8.51
N THR A 100 -1.09 3.39 -8.39
CA THR A 100 -1.04 2.39 -9.47
C THR A 100 -1.28 0.99 -8.94
N CYS A 101 -1.73 0.07 -9.81
CA CYS A 101 -1.96 -1.31 -9.45
C CYS A 101 -1.60 -2.27 -10.58
N LEU A 102 -1.22 -3.50 -10.22
CA LEU A 102 -0.91 -4.59 -11.14
C LEU A 102 -1.35 -5.94 -10.55
N PRO A 103 -1.79 -6.92 -11.36
CA PRO A 103 -2.01 -6.84 -12.82
C PRO A 103 -3.25 -6.01 -13.18
N VAL A 104 -3.19 -5.27 -14.30
CA VAL A 104 -4.30 -4.42 -14.77
C VAL A 104 -5.51 -5.24 -15.21
N GLY A 105 -6.71 -4.70 -15.03
CA GLY A 105 -7.97 -5.35 -15.43
C GLY A 105 -8.31 -6.61 -14.63
N LYS A 106 -7.64 -6.83 -13.48
CA LYS A 106 -7.90 -7.96 -12.57
C LYS A 106 -8.30 -7.46 -11.20
N GLY A 107 -9.22 -8.17 -10.56
CA GLY A 107 -9.77 -7.79 -9.26
C GLY A 107 -10.19 -6.32 -9.22
N GLY A 108 -9.71 -5.61 -8.19
CA GLY A 108 -9.93 -4.18 -7.97
C GLY A 108 -8.98 -3.25 -8.72
N CYS A 109 -8.19 -3.76 -9.68
CA CYS A 109 -7.32 -2.96 -10.53
C CYS A 109 -7.96 -2.67 -11.90
N PRO A 110 -8.24 -1.40 -12.24
CA PRO A 110 -8.77 -1.02 -13.54
C PRO A 110 -7.81 -1.33 -14.69
N ALA A 111 -8.32 -1.35 -15.93
CA ALA A 111 -7.50 -1.53 -17.12
C ALA A 111 -6.50 -0.36 -17.34
N SER A 112 -6.77 0.82 -16.78
CA SER A 112 -5.83 1.95 -16.79
C SER A 112 -4.62 1.74 -15.86
N GLY A 113 -4.67 0.76 -14.95
CA GLY A 113 -3.65 0.53 -13.93
C GLY A 113 -3.62 1.58 -12.83
N THR A 114 -4.59 2.50 -12.78
CA THR A 114 -4.73 3.56 -11.77
C THR A 114 -5.98 3.34 -10.93
N TRP A 115 -5.94 3.67 -9.63
CA TRP A 115 -7.02 3.32 -8.68
C TRP A 115 -7.21 4.34 -7.55
#